data_AF-A0A1I5RQH0-F1
#
_entry.id   AF-A0A1I5RQH0-F1
#
_cell.length_a   1.000
_cell.length_b   1.000
_cell.length_c   1.000
_cell.angle_alpha   90.00
_cell.angle_beta   90.00
_cell.angle_gamma   90.00
#
_symmetry.space_group_name_H-M   'P 1'
#
loop_
_entity.id
_entity.type
_entity.pdbx_description
1 polymer ?
#
loop_
_entity_poly.entity_id
_entity_poly.type
_entity_poly.pdbx_seq_one_letter_code
_entity_poly.pdbx_strand_id
1 'polypeptide(L)'
;MGDAVTTGKVTKITSIGEGLRVCLDFIDELDPLEGVWIGNTGSGYCLALSENRETDTYPKRPFRVNAGAYHHYLIKEKDTTTYLAEVTPGDALTVIGPDSKRLVTVGRVKKEYRPFLRLELEIDDQVVSVTVQDADSVYLLSADKTPIQAQQLTAGDMLTVRRDQPGRHLGERIEEDITEI
;
A
#
# COMPACT_ATOMS: atom_id res chain seq x y z
N MET A 1 -3.19 -15.24 -3.77
CA MET A 1 -2.21 -14.69 -2.80
C MET A 1 -1.15 -15.75 -2.45
N GLY A 2 0.12 -15.39 -2.21
CA GLY A 2 1.23 -16.34 -1.91
C GLY A 2 1.54 -16.53 -0.42
N ASP A 3 2.53 -17.37 -0.10
CA ASP A 3 2.82 -17.92 1.25
C ASP A 3 3.12 -16.91 2.38
N ALA A 4 3.34 -15.63 2.07
CA ALA A 4 3.66 -14.58 3.06
C ALA A 4 2.46 -13.65 3.41
N VAL A 5 1.26 -13.95 2.91
CA VAL A 5 0.07 -13.13 3.17
C VAL A 5 -0.66 -13.60 4.43
N THR A 6 -0.92 -12.67 5.34
CA THR A 6 -1.54 -12.86 6.66
C THR A 6 -2.55 -11.74 6.93
N THR A 7 -2.97 -11.60 8.20
CA THR A 7 -3.76 -10.47 8.68
C THR A 7 -3.03 -9.74 9.81
N GLY A 8 -3.28 -8.44 9.93
CA GLY A 8 -2.76 -7.60 11.01
C GLY A 8 -3.87 -6.80 11.66
N LYS A 9 -3.82 -6.66 12.98
CA LYS A 9 -4.78 -5.89 13.77
C LYS A 9 -4.31 -4.45 13.87
N VAL A 10 -5.12 -3.50 13.43
CA VAL A 10 -4.84 -2.07 13.62
C VAL A 10 -4.81 -1.77 15.13
N THR A 11 -3.67 -1.34 15.65
CA THR A 11 -3.51 -0.99 17.06
C THR A 11 -3.54 0.51 17.28
N LYS A 12 -3.11 1.29 16.29
CA LYS A 12 -3.03 2.75 16.39
C LYS A 12 -3.23 3.42 15.05
N ILE A 13 -3.94 4.54 15.11
CA ILE A 13 -4.21 5.45 13.99
C ILE A 13 -3.81 6.84 14.47
N THR A 14 -2.96 7.53 13.73
CA THR A 14 -2.46 8.87 14.12
C THR A 14 -2.46 9.78 12.92
N SER A 15 -3.09 10.95 13.04
CA SER A 15 -2.90 12.01 12.05
C SER A 15 -1.48 12.57 12.19
N ILE A 16 -0.73 12.59 11.09
CA ILE A 16 0.69 12.99 11.10
C ILE A 16 0.95 14.25 10.27
N GLY A 17 -0.09 14.99 9.92
CA GLY A 17 0.00 16.25 9.16
C GLY A 17 0.04 16.05 7.65
N GLU A 18 0.48 17.09 6.94
CA GLU A 18 0.57 17.12 5.48
C GLU A 18 1.93 16.65 4.96
N GLY A 19 1.91 15.93 3.84
CA GLY A 19 3.13 15.48 3.17
C GLY A 19 2.90 15.21 1.69
N LEU A 20 3.96 14.80 0.99
CA LEU A 20 3.88 14.49 -0.44
C LEU A 20 3.23 13.11 -0.66
N ARG A 21 2.02 13.10 -1.24
CA ARG A 21 1.27 11.90 -1.59
C ARG A 21 1.51 11.48 -3.02
N VAL A 22 1.65 10.17 -3.25
CA VAL A 22 1.86 9.58 -4.57
C VAL A 22 0.65 8.73 -4.97
N CYS A 23 0.01 9.09 -6.08
CA CYS A 23 -0.92 8.21 -6.79
C CYS A 23 -0.22 7.60 -7.99
N LEU A 24 -0.47 6.32 -8.23
CA LEU A 24 -0.04 5.57 -9.40
C LEU A 24 -1.23 5.44 -10.34
N ASP A 25 -1.08 5.95 -11.55
CA ASP A 25 -2.03 5.72 -12.64
C ASP A 25 -1.44 4.67 -13.58
N PHE A 26 -2.11 3.53 -13.68
CA PHE A 26 -1.75 2.43 -14.56
C PHE A 26 -2.28 2.64 -15.97
N ILE A 27 -1.69 1.97 -16.95
CA ILE A 27 -2.15 1.99 -18.36
C ILE A 27 -3.30 1.03 -18.65
N ASP A 28 -3.87 0.41 -17.61
CA ASP A 28 -4.91 -0.60 -17.70
C ASP A 28 -5.96 -0.37 -16.61
N GLU A 29 -7.12 -1.00 -16.78
CA GLU A 29 -8.16 -1.05 -15.77
C GLU A 29 -7.78 -2.04 -14.65
N LEU A 30 -7.98 -1.63 -13.40
CA LEU A 30 -7.83 -2.51 -12.24
C LEU A 30 -9.20 -2.87 -11.69
N ASP A 31 -9.37 -4.13 -11.33
CA ASP A 31 -10.55 -4.56 -10.58
C ASP A 31 -10.64 -3.83 -9.24
N PRO A 32 -11.84 -3.73 -8.63
CA PRO A 32 -11.99 -3.06 -7.34
C PRO A 32 -11.09 -3.64 -6.24
N LEU A 33 -10.88 -4.97 -6.23
CA LEU A 33 -10.04 -5.63 -5.24
C LEU A 33 -8.57 -5.75 -5.69
N GLU A 34 -8.22 -5.24 -6.86
CA GLU A 34 -6.83 -5.11 -7.29
C GLU A 34 -6.18 -3.87 -6.71
N GLY A 35 -4.87 -3.96 -6.44
CA GLY A 35 -4.11 -2.92 -5.77
C GLY A 35 -2.61 -3.19 -5.73
N VAL A 36 -1.90 -2.43 -4.90
CA VAL A 36 -0.46 -2.60 -4.68
C VAL A 36 -0.12 -2.68 -3.20
N TRP A 37 0.92 -3.45 -2.88
CA TRP A 37 1.47 -3.54 -1.53
C TRP A 37 2.23 -2.26 -1.18
N ILE A 38 1.86 -1.63 -0.06
CA ILE A 38 2.48 -0.39 0.45
C ILE A 38 2.93 -0.59 1.90
N GLY A 39 4.11 -0.08 2.25
CA GLY A 39 4.72 -0.25 3.57
C GLY A 39 5.65 0.92 3.91
N ASN A 40 5.69 1.36 5.16
CA ASN A 40 6.67 2.36 5.60
C ASN A 40 8.10 1.80 5.62
N THR A 41 8.24 0.49 5.89
CA THR A 41 9.52 -0.21 6.08
C THR A 41 9.50 -1.56 5.34
N GLY A 42 10.66 -2.23 5.25
CA GLY A 42 10.76 -3.59 4.72
C GLY A 42 10.15 -4.68 5.62
N SER A 43 9.48 -4.30 6.72
CA SER A 43 8.86 -5.23 7.68
C SER A 43 7.51 -5.80 7.22
N GLY A 44 6.84 -5.12 6.30
CA GLY A 44 5.56 -5.61 5.79
C GLY A 44 4.72 -4.52 5.14
N TYR A 45 3.63 -4.97 4.52
CA TYR A 45 2.87 -4.16 3.59
C TYR A 45 1.36 -4.38 3.72
N CYS A 46 0.57 -3.32 3.65
CA CYS A 46 -0.89 -3.42 3.46
C CYS A 46 -1.23 -3.32 1.96
N LEU A 47 -2.37 -3.90 1.56
CA LEU A 47 -2.83 -3.79 0.17
C LEU A 47 -3.68 -2.53 0.00
N ALA A 48 -3.14 -1.52 -0.67
CA ALA A 48 -3.90 -0.35 -1.12
C ALA A 48 -4.63 -0.67 -2.41
N LEU A 49 -5.96 -0.52 -2.39
CA LEU A 49 -6.84 -0.89 -3.50
C LEU A 49 -6.97 0.22 -4.53
N SER A 50 -7.39 -0.16 -5.74
CA SER A 50 -7.75 0.78 -6.79
C SER A 50 -8.89 1.71 -6.36
N GLU A 51 -8.88 2.94 -6.89
CA GLU A 51 -9.97 3.92 -6.79
C GLU A 51 -11.16 3.51 -7.68
N ASN A 52 -11.37 2.22 -7.96
CA ASN A 52 -12.48 1.70 -8.74
C ASN A 52 -13.80 1.64 -7.94
N ARG A 53 -14.12 2.73 -7.21
CA ARG A 53 -15.31 2.90 -6.37
C ARG A 53 -15.74 4.37 -6.40
N GLU A 54 -17.05 4.60 -6.40
CA GLU A 54 -17.57 5.96 -6.21
C GLU A 54 -17.52 6.26 -4.72
N THR A 55 -17.21 7.50 -4.42
CA THR A 55 -17.26 8.08 -3.08
C THR A 55 -18.15 9.31 -3.14
N ASP A 56 -18.51 9.87 -1.99
CA ASP A 56 -19.32 11.09 -1.94
C ASP A 56 -18.62 12.28 -2.62
N THR A 57 -17.28 12.25 -2.70
CA THR A 57 -16.51 13.38 -3.23
C THR A 57 -15.79 13.11 -4.55
N TYR A 58 -15.59 11.85 -4.95
CA TYR A 58 -14.87 11.49 -6.17
C TYR A 58 -15.54 10.38 -7.00
N PRO A 59 -15.52 10.52 -8.35
CA PRO A 59 -15.92 9.43 -9.26
C PRO A 59 -14.86 8.32 -9.30
N LYS A 60 -15.26 7.14 -9.80
CA LYS A 60 -14.36 6.00 -10.03
C LYS A 60 -13.19 6.38 -10.92
N ARG A 61 -12.00 5.91 -10.55
CA ARG A 61 -10.80 5.92 -11.39
C ARG A 61 -10.18 4.53 -11.36
N PRO A 62 -10.66 3.62 -12.21
CA PRO A 62 -10.31 2.20 -12.10
C PRO A 62 -8.83 1.93 -12.47
N PHE A 63 -8.15 2.89 -13.07
CA PHE A 63 -6.71 2.83 -13.37
C PHE A 63 -5.82 3.38 -12.25
N ARG A 64 -6.37 3.94 -11.17
CA ARG A 64 -5.61 4.67 -10.14
C ARG A 64 -5.52 3.88 -8.84
N VAL A 65 -4.35 3.90 -8.21
CA VAL A 65 -4.16 3.56 -6.80
C VAL A 65 -3.55 4.75 -6.06
N ASN A 66 -4.13 5.12 -4.93
CA ASN A 66 -3.49 6.04 -3.98
C ASN A 66 -2.50 5.25 -3.12
N ALA A 67 -1.22 5.31 -3.48
CA ALA A 67 -0.18 4.48 -2.88
C ALA A 67 0.36 5.04 -1.56
N GLY A 68 -0.11 6.21 -1.11
CA GLY A 68 0.25 6.79 0.19
C GLY A 68 1.47 7.73 0.13
N ALA A 69 2.29 7.68 1.18
CA ALA A 69 3.38 8.63 1.40
C ALA A 69 4.60 8.37 0.51
N TYR A 70 5.30 9.45 0.14
CA TYR A 70 6.46 9.43 -0.77
C TYR A 70 7.56 8.42 -0.43
N HIS A 71 7.74 8.12 0.86
CA HIS A 71 8.78 7.21 1.36
C HIS A 71 8.36 5.73 1.39
N HIS A 72 7.12 5.38 1.05
CA HIS A 72 6.70 3.98 1.11
C HIS A 72 7.55 3.10 0.20
N TYR A 73 7.81 1.89 0.69
CA TYR A 73 8.20 0.77 -0.14
C TYR A 73 6.98 0.18 -0.88
N LEU A 74 7.24 -0.24 -2.12
CA LEU A 74 6.37 -1.05 -2.95
C LEU A 74 7.05 -2.37 -3.27
N ILE A 75 6.24 -3.35 -3.66
CA ILE A 75 6.74 -4.62 -4.20
C ILE A 75 6.66 -4.63 -5.73
N LYS A 76 7.81 -4.86 -6.35
CA LYS A 76 8.01 -4.99 -7.80
C LYS A 76 7.91 -6.45 -8.24
N GLU A 77 8.28 -6.72 -9.49
CA GLU A 77 8.42 -8.08 -10.01
C GLU A 77 9.49 -8.87 -9.23
N LYS A 78 9.37 -10.20 -9.22
CA LYS A 78 10.32 -11.13 -8.55
C LYS A 78 10.55 -10.82 -7.07
N ASP A 79 9.55 -10.23 -6.42
CA ASP A 79 9.55 -9.89 -4.99
C ASP A 79 10.68 -8.94 -4.55
N THR A 80 11.18 -8.15 -5.50
CA THR A 80 12.05 -7.00 -5.22
C THR A 80 11.24 -5.81 -4.70
N THR A 81 11.89 -4.86 -4.03
CA THR A 81 11.23 -3.66 -3.49
C THR A 81 11.77 -2.37 -4.10
N THR A 82 10.97 -1.31 -4.15
CA THR A 82 11.39 0.04 -4.57
C THR A 82 10.68 1.09 -3.74
N TYR A 83 11.25 2.28 -3.61
CA TYR A 83 10.53 3.38 -3.00
C TYR A 83 9.52 4.00 -3.99
N LEU A 84 8.37 4.47 -3.50
CA LEU A 84 7.44 5.28 -4.29
C LEU A 84 8.11 6.52 -4.89
N ALA A 85 9.14 7.03 -4.21
CA ALA A 85 9.96 8.14 -4.68
C ALA A 85 10.62 7.89 -6.03
N GLU A 86 10.98 6.63 -6.31
CA GLU A 86 11.76 6.17 -7.46
C GLU A 86 10.90 5.72 -8.65
N VAL A 87 9.60 5.49 -8.43
CA VAL A 87 8.70 5.05 -9.51
C VAL A 87 8.54 6.15 -10.55
N THR A 88 8.67 5.75 -11.81
CA THR A 88 8.53 6.60 -13.00
C THR A 88 7.52 6.00 -13.99
N PRO A 89 6.89 6.84 -14.85
CA PRO A 89 6.11 6.32 -15.96
C PRO A 89 6.92 5.35 -16.83
N GLY A 90 6.35 4.21 -17.17
CA GLY A 90 7.02 3.12 -17.88
C GLY A 90 7.46 1.96 -16.96
N ASP A 91 7.57 2.17 -15.65
CA ASP A 91 7.82 1.08 -14.71
C ASP A 91 6.64 0.09 -14.69
N ALA A 92 6.93 -1.21 -14.73
CA ALA A 92 5.95 -2.26 -14.47
C ALA A 92 5.93 -2.60 -12.97
N LEU A 93 4.76 -2.54 -12.36
CA LEU A 93 4.56 -2.91 -10.96
C LEU A 93 3.65 -4.12 -10.85
N THR A 94 3.83 -4.88 -9.77
CA THR A 94 2.96 -6.02 -9.47
C THR A 94 1.64 -5.50 -8.90
N VAL A 95 0.57 -5.69 -9.66
CA VAL A 95 -0.81 -5.51 -9.21
C VAL A 95 -1.33 -6.82 -8.65
N ILE A 96 -1.98 -6.75 -7.48
CA ILE A 96 -2.41 -7.89 -6.69
C ILE A 96 -3.91 -7.77 -6.44
N GLY A 97 -4.66 -8.82 -6.77
CA GLY A 97 -6.01 -9.06 -6.31
C GLY A 97 -6.10 -10.28 -5.39
N PRO A 98 -7.31 -10.70 -4.97
CA PRO A 98 -7.51 -11.92 -4.18
C PRO A 98 -6.91 -13.16 -4.87
N ASP A 99 -7.23 -13.31 -6.16
CA ASP A 99 -6.84 -14.46 -7.00
C ASP A 99 -6.00 -14.07 -8.21
N SER A 100 -5.65 -12.79 -8.36
CA SER A 100 -4.82 -12.27 -9.45
C SER A 100 -3.47 -11.74 -8.96
N LYS A 101 -2.43 -11.97 -9.75
CA LYS A 101 -1.11 -11.33 -9.65
C LYS A 101 -0.62 -11.09 -11.07
N ARG A 102 -0.47 -9.83 -11.47
CA ARG A 102 -0.04 -9.45 -12.82
C ARG A 102 0.82 -8.22 -12.80
N LEU A 103 1.65 -8.04 -13.82
CA LEU A 103 2.41 -6.82 -14.03
C LEU A 103 1.57 -5.83 -14.83
N VAL A 104 1.50 -4.59 -14.34
CA VAL A 104 0.83 -3.49 -15.05
C VAL A 104 1.77 -2.29 -15.07
N THR A 105 1.92 -1.69 -16.24
CA THR A 105 2.78 -0.53 -16.43
C THR A 105 2.13 0.73 -15.86
N VAL A 106 2.92 1.54 -15.16
CA VAL A 106 2.54 2.86 -14.68
C VAL A 106 2.58 3.85 -15.85
N GLY A 107 1.45 4.46 -16.18
CA GLY A 107 1.35 5.51 -17.19
C GLY A 107 1.63 6.91 -16.65
N ARG A 108 1.29 7.17 -15.38
CA ARG A 108 1.56 8.47 -14.73
C ARG A 108 1.75 8.30 -13.22
N VAL A 109 2.67 9.07 -12.66
CA VAL A 109 2.86 9.20 -11.21
C VAL A 109 2.44 10.60 -10.78
N LYS A 110 1.36 10.73 -10.00
CA LYS A 110 0.83 12.02 -9.55
C LYS A 110 1.29 12.31 -8.11
N LYS A 111 2.08 13.36 -7.93
CA LYS A 111 2.61 13.79 -6.63
C LYS A 111 1.96 15.11 -6.20
N GLU A 112 1.32 15.15 -5.03
CA GLU A 112 0.72 16.39 -4.49
C GLU A 112 0.66 16.35 -2.95
N TYR A 113 0.65 17.52 -2.30
CA TYR A 113 0.60 17.59 -0.83
C TYR A 113 -0.81 17.31 -0.29
N ARG A 114 -0.92 16.41 0.69
CA ARG A 114 -2.18 16.00 1.32
C ARG A 114 -1.98 15.62 2.79
N PRO A 115 -3.04 15.69 3.62
CA PRO A 115 -3.02 15.18 4.99
C PRO A 115 -2.92 13.64 5.02
N PHE A 116 -2.27 13.12 6.06
CA PHE A 116 -1.98 11.70 6.23
C PHE A 116 -2.43 11.13 7.57
N LEU A 117 -2.83 9.86 7.52
CA LEU A 117 -2.98 8.97 8.66
C LEU A 117 -1.81 7.96 8.65
N ARG A 118 -1.12 7.80 9.77
CA ARG A 118 -0.24 6.65 10.02
C ARG A 118 -1.02 5.58 10.74
N LEU A 119 -0.99 4.37 10.19
CA LEU A 119 -1.57 3.16 10.75
C LEU A 119 -0.44 2.29 11.26
N GLU A 120 -0.59 1.78 12.49
CA GLU A 120 0.27 0.73 13.05
C GLU A 120 -0.58 -0.53 13.23
N LEU A 121 -0.05 -1.66 12.76
CA LEU A 121 -0.70 -2.96 12.78
C LEU A 121 0.19 -3.96 13.49
N GLU A 122 -0.41 -4.72 14.40
CA GLU A 122 0.24 -5.83 15.10
C GLU A 122 -0.01 -7.13 14.33
N ILE A 123 1.07 -7.88 14.10
CA ILE A 123 1.08 -9.17 13.41
C ILE A 123 1.99 -10.08 14.19
N ASP A 124 1.41 -11.00 14.96
CA ASP A 124 2.15 -11.83 15.92
C ASP A 124 3.09 -10.95 16.77
N ASP A 125 4.40 -11.09 16.59
CA ASP A 125 5.43 -10.40 17.38
C ASP A 125 6.00 -9.15 16.67
N GLN A 126 5.43 -8.76 15.53
CA GLN A 126 5.94 -7.70 14.65
C GLN A 126 4.93 -6.56 14.50
N VAL A 127 5.45 -5.34 14.35
CA VAL A 127 4.66 -4.16 13.99
C VAL A 127 4.91 -3.82 12.52
N VAL A 128 3.83 -3.70 11.75
CA VAL A 128 3.84 -3.15 10.39
C VAL A 128 3.20 -1.77 10.45
N SER A 129 3.72 -0.82 9.66
CA SER A 129 3.10 0.49 9.56
C SER A 129 2.96 0.97 8.12
N VAL A 130 1.90 1.72 7.87
CA VAL A 130 1.62 2.38 6.59
C VAL A 130 1.14 3.79 6.82
N THR A 131 1.46 4.69 5.90
CA THR A 131 1.04 6.10 5.93
C THR A 131 0.21 6.43 4.70
N VAL A 132 -1.10 6.50 4.90
CA VAL A 132 -2.11 6.65 3.83
C VAL A 132 -2.78 8.01 3.90
N GLN A 133 -3.18 8.54 2.75
CA GLN A 133 -3.87 9.83 2.72
C GLN A 133 -5.14 9.77 3.56
N ASP A 134 -5.39 10.83 4.33
CA ASP A 134 -6.67 11.07 4.99
C ASP A 134 -7.70 11.51 3.94
N ALA A 135 -8.31 10.53 3.26
CA ALA A 135 -9.33 10.75 2.24
C ALA A 135 -10.28 9.56 2.07
N ASP A 136 -11.46 9.83 1.55
CA ASP A 136 -12.53 8.85 1.32
C ASP A 136 -12.29 7.91 0.14
N SER A 137 -11.46 8.33 -0.80
CA SER A 137 -11.02 7.55 -1.96
C SER A 137 -9.97 6.47 -1.62
N VAL A 138 -9.44 6.43 -0.40
CA VAL A 138 -8.40 5.47 -0.03
C VAL A 138 -9.02 4.25 0.64
N TYR A 139 -8.84 3.09 0.01
CA TYR A 139 -9.28 1.80 0.54
C TYR A 139 -8.11 0.85 0.74
N LEU A 140 -8.13 0.15 1.87
CA LEU A 140 -7.24 -0.98 2.16
C LEU A 140 -8.06 -2.28 2.13
N LEU A 141 -7.40 -3.40 1.82
CA LEU A 141 -8.06 -4.71 1.87
C LEU A 141 -8.09 -5.24 3.31
N SER A 142 -9.28 -5.54 3.81
CA SER A 142 -9.51 -6.18 5.11
C SER A 142 -9.04 -7.64 5.14
N ALA A 143 -9.10 -8.26 6.32
CA ALA A 143 -8.91 -9.70 6.51
C ALA A 143 -9.95 -10.56 5.77
N ASP A 144 -11.21 -10.11 5.71
CA ASP A 144 -12.33 -10.82 5.05
C ASP A 144 -12.44 -10.52 3.54
N LYS A 145 -11.41 -9.90 2.96
CA LYS A 145 -11.31 -9.55 1.53
C LYS A 145 -12.35 -8.53 1.07
N THR A 146 -12.80 -7.69 2.00
CA THR A 146 -13.63 -6.52 1.72
C THR A 146 -12.80 -5.23 1.74
N PRO A 147 -13.21 -4.20 0.99
CA PRO A 147 -12.55 -2.90 1.04
C PRO A 147 -12.95 -2.14 2.31
N ILE A 148 -11.98 -1.60 3.04
CA ILE A 148 -12.22 -0.68 4.17
C ILE A 148 -11.61 0.68 3.84
N GLN A 149 -12.39 1.74 4.01
CA GLN A 149 -11.95 3.11 3.79
C GLN A 149 -10.99 3.55 4.89
N ALA A 150 -9.86 4.16 4.53
CA ALA A 150 -8.82 4.55 5.48
C ALA A 150 -9.34 5.48 6.60
N GLN A 151 -10.26 6.39 6.28
CA GLN A 151 -10.89 7.31 7.24
C GLN A 151 -11.86 6.64 8.21
N GLN A 152 -12.35 5.45 7.88
CA GLN A 152 -13.32 4.71 8.71
C GLN A 152 -12.64 3.65 9.58
N LEU A 153 -11.32 3.45 9.43
CA LEU A 153 -10.58 2.50 10.26
C LEU A 153 -10.60 2.92 11.72
N THR A 154 -10.66 1.91 12.58
CA THR A 154 -10.58 2.01 14.03
C THR A 154 -9.62 0.97 14.59
N ALA A 155 -9.16 1.17 15.82
CA ALA A 155 -8.35 0.17 16.50
C ALA A 155 -9.16 -1.12 16.68
N GLY A 156 -8.57 -2.26 16.32
CA GLY A 156 -9.23 -3.57 16.30
C GLY A 156 -9.60 -4.06 14.89
N ASP A 157 -9.66 -3.17 13.90
CA ASP A 157 -9.90 -3.59 12.52
C ASP A 157 -8.77 -4.48 12.00
N MET A 158 -9.13 -5.47 11.19
CA MET A 158 -8.20 -6.48 10.67
C MET A 158 -7.95 -6.23 9.18
N LEU A 159 -6.69 -6.01 8.81
CA LEU A 159 -6.28 -5.76 7.42
C LEU A 159 -5.47 -6.93 6.87
N THR A 160 -5.57 -7.17 5.56
CA THR A 160 -4.67 -8.09 4.86
C THR A 160 -3.27 -7.47 4.83
N VAL A 161 -2.27 -8.23 5.28
CA VAL A 161 -0.87 -7.82 5.30
C VAL A 161 -0.01 -8.86 4.60
N ARG A 162 0.96 -8.40 3.83
CA ARG A 162 2.09 -9.24 3.43
C ARG A 162 3.25 -9.00 4.39
N ARG A 163 3.69 -10.05 5.09
CA ARG A 163 4.88 -9.97 5.95
C ARG A 163 6.12 -9.90 5.10
N ASP A 164 7.12 -9.19 5.61
CA ASP A 164 8.46 -9.23 5.07
C ASP A 164 9.49 -9.00 6.19
N GLN A 165 10.77 -9.22 5.90
CA GLN A 165 11.86 -9.00 6.84
C GLN A 165 12.68 -7.77 6.42
N PRO A 166 13.09 -6.93 7.39
CA PRO A 166 14.06 -5.84 7.18
C PRO A 166 15.36 -6.34 6.54
N GLY A 167 16.17 -5.41 6.02
CA GLY A 167 17.41 -5.76 5.31
C GLY A 167 17.21 -5.79 3.79
N ARG A 168 16.90 -4.63 3.20
CA ARG A 168 16.86 -4.45 1.74
C ARG A 168 17.93 -3.43 1.33
N HIS A 169 18.86 -3.84 0.49
CA HIS A 169 19.80 -2.92 -0.17
C HIS A 169 19.50 -2.94 -1.67
N LEU A 170 19.17 -1.78 -2.24
CA LEU A 170 18.83 -1.65 -3.67
C LEU A 170 17.69 -2.59 -4.15
N GLY A 171 16.74 -2.90 -3.27
CA GLY A 171 15.59 -3.75 -3.60
C GLY A 171 15.84 -5.27 -3.50
N GLU A 172 17.07 -5.69 -3.23
CA GLU A 172 17.44 -7.08 -2.96
C GLU A 172 17.52 -7.36 -1.45
N ARG A 173 17.16 -8.59 -1.05
CA ARG A 173 17.25 -9.03 0.33
C ARG A 173 18.70 -9.33 0.71
N ILE A 174 19.19 -8.66 1.73
CA ILE A 174 20.51 -8.91 2.32
C ILE A 174 20.31 -9.14 3.82
N GLU A 175 21.00 -10.14 4.37
CA GLU A 175 21.09 -10.32 5.82
C GLU A 175 22.01 -9.23 6.39
N GLU A 176 21.43 -8.12 6.83
CA GLU A 176 22.12 -7.04 7.56
C GLU A 176 21.30 -6.65 8.81
N ASP A 177 22.00 -6.22 9.86
CA ASP A 177 21.39 -5.65 11.08
C ASP A 177 20.86 -4.23 10.79
N ILE A 178 19.65 -4.15 10.21
CA ILE A 178 18.98 -2.90 9.87
C ILE A 178 17.73 -2.72 10.74
N THR A 179 17.65 -1.58 11.42
CA THR A 179 16.48 -1.15 12.21
C THR A 179 15.78 0.04 11.55
N GLU A 180 14.53 -0.14 11.15
CA GLU A 180 13.66 0.91 10.60
C GLU A 180 12.49 1.14 11.57
N ILE A 181 12.12 2.40 11.85
CA ILE A 181 11.14 2.79 12.89
C ILE A 181 10.03 3.67 12.29
#